data_AF-A0A4Y7SZY9-F1
#
_entry.id   AF-A0A4Y7SZY9-F1
#
_cell.length_a   1.000
_cell.length_b   1.000
_cell.length_c   1.000
_cell.angle_alpha   90.00
_cell.angle_beta   90.00
_cell.angle_gamma   90.00
#
_symmetry.space_group_name_H-M   'P 1'
#
loop_
_entity.id
_entity.type
_entity.pdbx_description
1 polymer ?
#
loop_
_entity_poly.entity_id
_entity_poly.type
_entity_poly.pdbx_seq_one_letter_code
_entity_poly.pdbx_strand_id
1 'polypeptide(L)'
;MPTDPKASKKPLNWIEKMAITYFTAKNLDRRLFEFNDADWVAIETVCKWLDYFQCATRERSSTSVPMLSSTIAIFCGLQQQWENSIRSLPFSTAGEVRDALVKAHTKLSGYYFRFDASPYGTWAALLGPRISYDGLKEALEDDIELLGHLDYVKSSLATHYTAYYKSSTPPSTSSTPSAPTNSSQFHGGMRIVSSFQTYIDLWLIFYAFLGLL
;
A
#
# COMPACT_ATOMS: atom_id res chain seq x y z
N MET A 1 11.57 21.35 -26.00
CA MET A 1 10.26 21.90 -25.61
C MET A 1 9.57 20.88 -24.72
N PRO A 2 9.34 21.18 -23.43
CA PRO A 2 8.55 20.31 -22.56
C PRO A 2 7.07 20.53 -22.88
N THR A 3 6.41 19.51 -23.41
CA THR A 3 4.95 19.47 -23.52
C THR A 3 4.37 19.38 -22.12
N ASP A 4 3.72 20.45 -21.68
CA ASP A 4 3.05 20.56 -20.38
C ASP A 4 1.98 19.46 -20.25
N PRO A 5 2.17 18.43 -19.41
CA PRO A 5 1.24 17.30 -19.31
C PRO A 5 0.11 17.66 -18.33
N LYS A 6 -0.51 18.83 -18.50
CA LYS A 6 -1.83 19.11 -17.93
C LYS A 6 -2.89 18.52 -18.86
N ALA A 7 -2.81 17.21 -19.08
CA ALA A 7 -3.96 16.46 -19.53
C ALA A 7 -5.02 16.67 -18.44
N SER A 8 -6.05 17.45 -18.77
CA SER A 8 -7.26 17.61 -17.99
C SER A 8 -7.68 16.22 -17.52
N LYS A 9 -7.41 15.89 -16.24
CA LYS A 9 -8.02 14.74 -15.59
C LYS A 9 -9.50 15.04 -15.68
N LYS A 10 -10.18 14.40 -16.65
CA LYS A 10 -11.61 14.58 -16.84
C LYS A 10 -12.22 14.31 -15.47
N PRO A 11 -12.87 15.30 -14.83
CA PRO A 11 -13.59 15.05 -13.58
C PRO A 11 -14.54 13.89 -13.83
N LEU A 12 -14.80 13.11 -12.77
CA LEU A 12 -15.74 11.99 -12.77
C LEU A 12 -16.84 12.26 -13.79
N ASN A 13 -16.88 11.42 -14.83
CA ASN A 13 -17.46 11.70 -16.13
C ASN A 13 -18.74 12.53 -15.96
N TRP A 14 -18.70 13.82 -16.28
CA TRP A 14 -19.83 14.74 -16.11
C TRP A 14 -21.11 14.18 -16.77
N ILE A 15 -20.95 13.33 -17.79
CA ILE A 15 -22.04 12.60 -18.44
C ILE A 15 -22.71 11.61 -17.48
N GLU A 16 -21.97 10.89 -16.65
CA GLU A 16 -22.51 9.98 -15.62
C GLU A 16 -23.28 10.75 -14.56
N LYS A 17 -22.71 11.84 -14.03
CA LYS A 17 -23.41 12.73 -13.08
C LYS A 17 -24.72 13.23 -13.68
N MET A 18 -24.67 13.76 -14.91
CA MET A 18 -25.88 14.24 -15.60
C MET A 18 -26.91 13.13 -15.86
N ALA A 19 -26.47 11.93 -16.26
CA ALA A 19 -27.37 10.81 -16.51
C ALA A 19 -28.10 10.37 -15.24
N ILE A 20 -27.38 10.30 -14.10
CA ILE A 20 -27.97 9.95 -12.80
C ILE A 20 -28.95 11.04 -12.35
N THR A 21 -28.54 12.32 -12.38
CA THR A 21 -29.44 13.43 -12.00
C THR A 21 -30.68 13.48 -12.87
N TYR A 22 -30.54 13.32 -14.19
CA TYR A 22 -31.67 13.28 -15.11
C TYR A 22 -32.61 12.11 -14.84
N PHE A 23 -32.06 10.92 -14.58
CA PHE A 23 -32.83 9.73 -14.24
C PHE A 23 -33.61 9.93 -12.93
N THR A 24 -32.96 10.45 -11.88
CA THR A 24 -33.61 10.72 -10.59
C THR A 24 -34.69 11.80 -10.70
N ALA A 25 -34.45 12.85 -11.49
CA ALA A 25 -35.43 13.92 -11.71
C ALA A 25 -36.73 13.43 -12.40
N LYS A 26 -36.60 12.43 -13.29
CA LYS A 26 -37.72 11.81 -14.03
C LYS A 26 -38.54 10.81 -13.20
N ASN A 27 -37.95 10.18 -12.20
CA ASN A 27 -38.61 9.18 -11.36
C ASN A 27 -38.96 9.80 -10.00
N LEU A 28 -40.21 10.28 -9.85
CA LEU A 28 -40.66 11.06 -8.68
C LEU A 28 -40.44 10.32 -7.35
N ASP A 29 -40.60 8.99 -7.35
CA ASP A 29 -40.38 8.09 -6.22
C ASP A 29 -38.91 8.09 -5.74
N ARG A 30 -37.97 8.46 -6.61
CA ARG A 30 -36.53 8.45 -6.32
C ARG A 30 -35.96 9.81 -5.93
N ARG A 31 -36.75 10.88 -5.95
CA ARG A 31 -36.28 12.23 -5.58
C ARG A 31 -35.74 12.32 -4.16
N LEU A 32 -36.16 11.42 -3.27
CA LEU A 32 -35.60 11.29 -1.92
C LEU A 32 -34.11 10.90 -1.92
N PHE A 33 -33.60 10.36 -3.03
CA PHE A 33 -32.21 9.98 -3.24
C PHE A 33 -31.48 10.92 -4.21
N GLU A 34 -31.99 12.14 -4.41
CA GLU A 34 -31.30 13.13 -5.21
C GLU A 34 -30.05 13.60 -4.45
N PHE A 35 -28.89 13.32 -5.03
CA PHE A 35 -27.60 13.72 -4.49
C PHE A 35 -27.44 15.23 -4.59
N ASN A 36 -27.16 15.88 -3.48
CA ASN A 36 -26.74 17.28 -3.46
C ASN A 36 -25.28 17.41 -3.92
N ASP A 37 -24.80 18.64 -4.10
CA ASP A 37 -23.41 18.84 -4.55
C ASP A 37 -22.35 18.32 -3.58
N ALA A 38 -22.61 18.34 -2.26
CA ALA A 38 -21.69 17.77 -1.27
C ALA A 38 -21.60 16.24 -1.39
N ASP A 39 -22.72 15.56 -1.67
CA ASP A 39 -22.73 14.12 -1.91
C ASP A 39 -21.88 13.75 -3.13
N TRP A 40 -21.98 14.54 -4.22
CA TRP A 40 -21.15 14.35 -5.40
C TRP A 40 -19.66 14.55 -5.13
N VAL A 41 -19.30 15.54 -4.31
CA VAL A 41 -17.90 15.75 -3.89
C VAL A 41 -17.40 14.56 -3.07
N ALA A 42 -18.23 14.02 -2.17
CA ALA A 42 -17.89 12.83 -1.40
C ALA A 42 -17.70 11.60 -2.30
N ILE A 43 -18.60 11.36 -3.26
CA ILE A 43 -18.50 10.27 -4.24
C ILE A 43 -17.22 10.40 -5.07
N GLU A 44 -16.93 11.58 -5.60
CA GLU A 44 -15.72 11.82 -6.39
C GLU A 44 -14.45 11.55 -5.56
N THR A 45 -14.48 11.95 -4.29
CA THR A 45 -13.40 11.70 -3.35
C THR A 45 -13.18 10.20 -3.15
N VAL A 46 -14.24 9.43 -2.88
CA VAL A 46 -14.16 7.97 -2.76
C VAL A 46 -13.67 7.31 -4.06
N CYS A 47 -14.17 7.74 -5.22
CA CYS A 47 -13.73 7.21 -6.52
C CYS A 47 -12.23 7.43 -6.76
N LYS A 48 -11.69 8.61 -6.44
CA LYS A 48 -10.25 8.88 -6.54
C LYS A 48 -9.43 7.92 -5.67
N TRP A 49 -9.97 7.53 -4.51
CA TRP A 49 -9.27 6.60 -3.63
C TRP A 49 -9.28 5.18 -4.17
N LEU A 50 -10.43 4.74 -4.67
CA LEU A 50 -10.55 3.44 -5.33
C LEU A 50 -9.58 3.35 -6.53
N ASP A 51 -9.37 4.45 -7.25
CA ASP A 51 -8.37 4.54 -8.32
C ASP A 51 -6.93 4.39 -7.79
N TYR A 52 -6.57 5.06 -6.69
CA TYR A 52 -5.25 4.86 -6.06
C TYR A 52 -5.02 3.42 -5.61
N PHE A 53 -6.01 2.79 -4.99
CA PHE A 53 -5.96 1.38 -4.63
C PHE A 53 -5.78 0.49 -5.86
N GLN A 54 -6.58 0.73 -6.90
CA GLN A 54 -6.47 -0.01 -8.14
C GLN A 54 -5.10 0.15 -8.78
N CYS A 55 -4.55 1.36 -8.80
CA CYS A 55 -3.21 1.64 -9.32
C CYS A 55 -2.13 0.90 -8.53
N ALA A 56 -2.17 0.99 -7.19
CA ALA A 56 -1.25 0.27 -6.32
C ALA A 56 -1.33 -1.24 -6.53
N THR A 57 -2.54 -1.83 -6.53
CA THR A 57 -2.73 -3.26 -6.79
C THR A 57 -2.25 -3.66 -8.18
N ARG A 58 -2.53 -2.85 -9.21
CA ARG A 58 -2.08 -3.10 -10.58
C ARG A 58 -0.57 -3.12 -10.66
N GLU A 59 0.10 -2.10 -10.12
CA GLU A 59 1.55 -2.02 -10.06
C GLU A 59 2.14 -3.29 -9.43
N ARG A 60 1.61 -3.70 -8.28
CA ARG A 60 2.06 -4.90 -7.57
C ARG A 60 1.80 -6.20 -8.33
N SER A 61 0.65 -6.30 -8.99
CA SER A 61 0.29 -7.49 -9.78
C SER A 61 1.08 -7.59 -11.08
N SER A 62 1.59 -6.46 -11.60
CA SER A 62 2.32 -6.42 -12.87
C SER A 62 3.78 -6.87 -12.75
N THR A 63 4.34 -6.86 -11.54
CA THR A 63 5.71 -7.29 -11.31
C THR A 63 5.76 -8.80 -11.12
N SER A 64 6.48 -9.50 -12.00
CA SER A 64 6.77 -10.94 -11.85
C SER A 64 7.65 -11.26 -10.64
N VAL A 65 8.29 -10.24 -10.06
CA VAL A 65 9.13 -10.32 -8.86
C VAL A 65 8.47 -9.51 -7.75
N PRO A 66 8.07 -10.12 -6.62
CA PRO A 66 7.54 -9.38 -5.50
C PRO A 66 8.64 -8.48 -4.94
N MET A 67 8.54 -7.17 -5.19
CA MET A 67 9.44 -6.19 -4.62
C MET A 67 9.01 -5.89 -3.19
N LEU A 68 9.43 -6.73 -2.25
CA LEU A 68 9.09 -6.59 -0.83
C LEU A 68 9.37 -5.17 -0.31
N SER A 69 10.45 -4.55 -0.79
CA SER A 69 10.85 -3.16 -0.49
C SER A 69 9.82 -2.11 -0.90
N SER A 70 9.14 -2.25 -2.04
CA SER A 70 8.11 -1.28 -2.47
C SER A 70 6.80 -1.41 -1.70
N THR A 71 6.61 -2.49 -0.93
CA THR A 71 5.34 -2.78 -0.24
C THR A 71 5.03 -1.69 0.75
N ILE A 72 6.04 -1.38 1.55
CA ILE A 72 5.93 -0.41 2.63
C ILE A 72 5.77 0.98 2.05
N ALA A 73 6.56 1.37 1.05
CA ALA A 73 6.42 2.67 0.41
C ALA A 73 5.03 2.89 -0.21
N ILE A 74 4.50 1.90 -0.95
CA ILE A 74 3.15 1.97 -1.52
C ILE A 74 2.10 2.09 -0.41
N PHE A 75 2.26 1.29 0.64
CA PHE A 75 1.32 1.27 1.75
C PHE A 75 1.31 2.60 2.53
N CYS A 76 2.48 3.14 2.88
CA CYS A 76 2.61 4.45 3.53
C CYS A 76 2.03 5.56 2.63
N GLY A 77 2.31 5.50 1.32
CA GLY A 77 1.72 6.42 0.35
C GLY A 77 0.18 6.35 0.34
N LEU A 78 -0.39 5.15 0.39
CA LEU A 78 -1.85 4.96 0.48
C LEU A 78 -2.42 5.52 1.78
N GLN A 79 -1.78 5.28 2.93
CA GLN A 79 -2.21 5.83 4.22
C GLN A 79 -2.22 7.36 4.22
N GLN A 80 -1.12 7.97 3.78
CA GLN A 80 -0.99 9.43 3.74
C GLN A 80 -2.04 10.07 2.80
N GLN A 81 -2.25 9.48 1.62
CA GLN A 81 -3.28 9.93 0.70
C GLN A 81 -4.68 9.80 1.32
N TRP A 82 -4.95 8.71 2.04
CA TRP A 82 -6.21 8.50 2.72
C TRP A 82 -6.44 9.55 3.80
N GLU A 83 -5.45 9.77 4.65
CA GLU A 83 -5.53 10.73 5.73
C GLU A 83 -5.77 12.16 5.22
N ASN A 84 -4.98 12.59 4.23
CA ASN A 84 -5.17 13.87 3.54
C ASN A 84 -6.58 14.01 3.00
N SER A 85 -7.12 12.92 2.46
CA SER A 85 -8.43 12.97 1.86
C SER A 85 -9.56 13.00 2.90
N ILE A 86 -9.44 12.29 4.04
CA ILE A 86 -10.36 12.44 5.19
C ILE A 86 -10.31 13.87 5.73
N ARG A 87 -9.12 14.46 5.83
CA ARG A 87 -8.94 15.86 6.28
C ARG A 87 -9.58 16.85 5.30
N SER A 88 -9.57 16.54 4.00
CA SER A 88 -10.14 17.40 2.96
C SER A 88 -11.67 17.33 2.83
N LEU A 89 -12.33 16.38 3.50
CA LEU A 89 -13.78 16.25 3.42
C LEU A 89 -14.50 17.49 4.00
N PRO A 90 -15.51 18.04 3.31
CA PRO A 90 -16.32 19.13 3.84
C PRO A 90 -16.98 18.74 5.17
N PHE A 91 -17.16 19.70 6.08
CA PHE A 91 -17.90 19.50 7.33
C PHE A 91 -19.38 19.12 7.11
N SER A 92 -19.93 19.40 5.92
CA SER A 92 -21.29 19.01 5.51
C SER A 92 -21.41 17.54 5.08
N THR A 93 -20.28 16.81 4.96
CA THR A 93 -20.30 15.39 4.59
C THR A 93 -21.01 14.59 5.67
N ALA A 94 -21.88 13.66 5.26
CA ALA A 94 -22.57 12.76 6.18
C ALA A 94 -21.58 12.05 7.13
N GLY A 95 -21.89 12.04 8.42
CA GLY A 95 -21.01 11.49 9.46
C GLY A 95 -20.66 10.03 9.21
N GLU A 96 -21.61 9.27 8.67
CA GLU A 96 -21.47 7.85 8.32
C GLU A 96 -20.38 7.62 7.27
N VAL A 97 -20.27 8.52 6.28
CA VAL A 97 -19.22 8.44 5.25
C VAL A 97 -17.87 8.67 5.90
N ARG A 98 -17.74 9.72 6.72
CA ARG A 98 -16.50 10.01 7.43
C ARG A 98 -16.08 8.85 8.33
N ASP A 99 -17.01 8.28 9.08
CA ASP A 99 -16.77 7.13 9.96
C ASP A 99 -16.37 5.89 9.18
N ALA A 100 -17.01 5.61 8.05
CA ALA A 100 -16.65 4.49 7.19
C ALA A 100 -15.21 4.63 6.67
N LEU A 101 -14.81 5.85 6.31
CA LEU A 101 -13.47 6.14 5.80
C LEU A 101 -12.42 6.07 6.90
N VAL A 102 -12.72 6.54 8.11
CA VAL A 102 -11.84 6.37 9.28
C VAL A 102 -11.70 4.88 9.61
N LYS A 103 -12.79 4.11 9.64
CA LYS A 103 -12.75 2.66 9.90
C LYS A 103 -11.90 1.93 8.86
N ALA A 104 -12.04 2.29 7.59
CA ALA A 104 -11.29 1.69 6.52
C ALA A 104 -9.81 2.10 6.56
N HIS A 105 -9.48 3.34 6.91
CA HIS A 105 -8.12 3.78 7.21
C HIS A 105 -7.50 2.99 8.37
N THR A 106 -8.21 2.88 9.51
CA THR A 106 -7.75 2.08 10.67
C THR A 106 -7.59 0.60 10.32
N LYS A 107 -8.46 0.08 9.45
CA LYS A 107 -8.33 -1.30 8.95
C LYS A 107 -7.08 -1.44 8.10
N LEU A 108 -6.80 -0.47 7.23
CA LEU A 108 -5.60 -0.42 6.42
C LEU A 108 -4.38 -0.38 7.33
N SER A 109 -4.26 0.58 8.25
CA SER A 109 -3.12 0.70 9.18
C SER A 109 -2.89 -0.57 9.99
N GLY A 110 -3.95 -1.24 10.43
CA GLY A 110 -3.87 -2.54 11.09
C GLY A 110 -3.21 -3.64 10.25
N TYR A 111 -3.26 -3.56 8.92
CA TYR A 111 -2.51 -4.49 8.05
C TYR A 111 -1.01 -4.27 8.12
N TYR A 112 -0.53 -3.04 8.26
CA TYR A 112 0.91 -2.75 8.36
C TYR A 112 1.57 -3.62 9.43
N PHE A 113 1.02 -3.55 10.63
CA PHE A 113 1.52 -4.28 11.80
C PHE A 113 1.37 -5.80 11.65
N ARG A 114 0.35 -6.27 10.91
CA ARG A 114 0.19 -7.72 10.63
C ARG A 114 1.21 -8.24 9.62
N PHE A 115 1.59 -7.44 8.64
CA PHE A 115 2.65 -7.80 7.70
C PHE A 115 4.03 -7.79 8.36
N ASP A 116 4.23 -6.92 9.36
CA ASP A 116 5.51 -6.79 10.05
C ASP A 116 5.72 -7.79 11.21
N ALA A 117 4.91 -8.84 11.31
CA ALA A 117 5.28 -10.00 12.13
C ALA A 117 6.66 -10.57 11.73
N SER A 118 7.13 -10.26 10.52
CA SER A 118 8.50 -10.47 10.07
C SER A 118 9.18 -9.16 9.68
N PRO A 119 10.36 -8.84 10.23
CA PRO A 119 11.05 -7.58 9.95
C PRO A 119 11.64 -7.52 8.53
N TYR A 120 11.64 -8.63 7.78
CA TYR A 120 12.25 -8.70 6.45
C TYR A 120 11.60 -7.73 5.44
N GLY A 121 10.31 -7.46 5.61
CA GLY A 121 9.58 -6.46 4.82
C GLY A 121 10.27 -5.11 4.88
N THR A 122 10.40 -4.66 6.11
CA THR A 122 10.96 -3.36 6.48
C THR A 122 12.47 -3.32 6.26
N TRP A 123 13.21 -4.41 6.49
CA TRP A 123 14.63 -4.50 6.14
C TRP A 123 14.87 -4.35 4.64
N ALA A 124 14.06 -5.00 3.80
CA ALA A 124 14.18 -4.86 2.35
C ALA A 124 13.92 -3.42 1.89
N ALA A 125 12.98 -2.72 2.52
CA ALA A 125 12.72 -1.30 2.26
C ALA A 125 13.91 -0.42 2.68
N LEU A 126 14.48 -0.65 3.88
CA LEU A 126 15.65 0.08 4.40
C LEU A 126 16.91 -0.10 3.54
N LEU A 127 17.10 -1.30 2.98
CA LEU A 127 18.22 -1.61 2.10
C LEU A 127 17.98 -1.16 0.64
N GLY A 128 16.76 -0.71 0.32
CA GLY A 128 16.39 -0.29 -1.02
C GLY A 128 16.96 1.10 -1.35
N PRO A 129 17.75 1.26 -2.44
CA PRO A 129 18.39 2.54 -2.78
C PRO A 129 17.39 3.63 -3.17
N ARG A 130 16.14 3.26 -3.47
CA ARG A 130 15.08 4.19 -3.91
C ARG A 130 14.25 4.77 -2.76
N ILE A 131 14.18 4.06 -1.64
CA ILE A 131 13.25 4.36 -0.55
C ILE A 131 13.98 5.05 0.61
N SER A 132 15.23 4.64 0.87
CA SER A 132 16.12 5.13 1.93
C SER A 132 15.48 5.15 3.34
N TYR A 133 16.31 5.14 4.38
CA TYR A 133 15.77 5.31 5.73
C TYR A 133 15.21 6.73 5.92
N ASP A 134 15.89 7.74 5.38
CA ASP A 134 15.49 9.13 5.54
C ASP A 134 14.15 9.42 4.83
N GLY A 135 13.94 8.84 3.64
CA GLY A 135 12.66 8.97 2.92
C GLY A 135 11.50 8.30 3.64
N LEU A 136 11.72 7.13 4.25
CA LEU A 136 10.71 6.50 5.12
C LEU A 136 10.47 7.31 6.38
N LYS A 137 11.53 7.89 6.97
CA LYS A 137 11.43 8.69 8.18
C LYS A 137 10.59 9.95 7.95
N GLU A 138 10.83 10.65 6.85
CA GLU A 138 10.06 11.84 6.43
C GLU A 138 8.59 11.47 6.14
N ALA A 139 8.36 10.35 5.45
CA ALA A 139 6.99 9.89 5.17
C ALA A 139 6.20 9.51 6.43
N LEU A 140 6.89 9.24 7.55
CA LEU A 140 6.31 8.79 8.82
C LEU A 140 6.47 9.83 9.95
N GLU A 141 6.79 11.08 9.62
CA GLU A 141 7.06 12.13 10.61
C GLU A 141 5.88 12.34 11.57
N ASP A 142 4.65 12.22 11.07
CA ASP A 142 3.42 12.42 11.84
C ASP A 142 2.99 11.16 12.65
N ASP A 143 3.57 9.99 12.38
CA ASP A 143 3.21 8.72 13.02
C ASP A 143 4.32 8.25 13.98
N ILE A 144 4.27 8.76 15.21
CA ILE A 144 5.28 8.49 16.26
C ILE A 144 5.45 6.99 16.52
N GLU A 145 4.35 6.22 16.45
CA GLU A 145 4.38 4.78 16.69
C GLU A 145 5.13 4.07 15.56
N LEU A 146 4.82 4.39 14.30
CA LEU A 146 5.51 3.83 13.15
C LEU A 146 6.97 4.27 13.06
N LEU A 147 7.27 5.50 13.48
CA LEU A 147 8.62 6.04 13.54
C LEU A 147 9.47 5.27 14.56
N GLY A 148 8.94 5.07 15.78
CA GLY A 148 9.61 4.28 16.81
C GLY A 148 9.83 2.83 16.36
N HIS A 149 8.86 2.27 15.64
CA HIS A 149 8.98 0.95 15.04
C HIS A 149 10.06 0.89 13.94
N LEU A 150 10.15 1.90 13.07
CA LEU A 150 11.18 1.99 12.03
C LEU A 150 12.59 2.03 12.64
N ASP A 151 12.77 2.78 13.72
CA ASP A 151 14.05 2.87 14.45
C ASP A 151 14.43 1.54 15.14
N TYR A 152 13.44 0.87 15.72
CA TYR A 152 13.61 -0.47 16.27
C TYR A 152 14.07 -1.46 15.19
N VAL A 153 13.37 -1.48 14.05
CA VAL A 153 13.69 -2.39 12.94
C VAL A 153 15.07 -2.12 12.35
N LYS A 154 15.47 -0.85 12.22
CA LYS A 154 16.82 -0.46 11.78
C LYS A 154 17.90 -0.97 12.74
N SER A 155 17.67 -0.83 14.04
CA SER A 155 18.59 -1.33 15.08
C SER A 155 18.68 -2.86 15.06
N SER A 156 17.55 -3.53 14.86
CA SER A 156 17.47 -4.98 14.71
C SER A 156 18.22 -5.48 13.47
N LEU A 157 18.10 -4.78 12.33
CA LEU A 157 18.85 -5.08 11.11
C LEU A 157 20.37 -4.99 11.34
N ALA A 158 20.83 -3.94 12.01
CA ALA A 158 22.25 -3.75 12.31
C ALA A 158 22.79 -4.87 13.21
N THR A 159 21.99 -5.28 14.21
CA THR A 159 22.30 -6.40 15.10
C THR A 159 22.40 -7.71 14.32
N HIS A 160 21.40 -8.00 13.47
CA HIS A 160 21.37 -9.20 12.63
C HIS A 160 22.56 -9.24 11.65
N TYR A 161 22.86 -8.12 10.99
CA TYR A 161 24.01 -8.03 10.09
C TYR A 161 25.33 -8.33 10.82
N THR A 162 25.51 -7.77 12.02
CA THR A 162 26.71 -7.98 12.84
C THR A 162 26.85 -9.44 13.26
N ALA A 163 25.76 -10.07 13.70
CA ALA A 163 25.77 -11.45 14.19
C ALA A 163 26.10 -12.47 13.10
N TYR A 164 25.52 -12.33 11.91
CA TYR A 164 25.59 -13.36 10.87
C TYR A 164 26.57 -13.06 9.73
N TYR A 165 26.84 -11.79 9.44
CA TYR A 165 27.61 -11.40 8.25
C TYR A 165 28.98 -10.80 8.58
N LYS A 166 29.10 -9.99 9.65
CA LYS A 166 30.37 -9.32 9.99
C LYS A 166 31.47 -10.29 10.43
N SER A 167 31.10 -11.38 11.11
CA SER A 167 32.05 -12.37 11.66
C SER A 167 32.43 -13.48 10.66
N SER A 168 31.78 -13.52 9.50
CA SER A 168 32.10 -14.46 8.44
C SER A 168 33.34 -13.98 7.68
N THR A 169 34.49 -14.00 8.35
CA THR A 169 35.78 -13.95 7.65
C THR A 169 35.79 -15.14 6.70
N PRO A 170 35.89 -14.93 5.37
CA PRO A 170 35.90 -16.05 4.43
C PRO A 170 37.03 -17.00 4.87
N PRO A 171 36.75 -18.31 5.02
CA PRO A 171 37.80 -19.26 5.38
C PRO A 171 38.91 -19.12 4.35
N SER A 172 40.07 -18.65 4.80
CA SER A 172 41.27 -18.49 3.98
C SER A 172 41.48 -19.79 3.23
N THR A 173 41.08 -19.81 1.97
CA THR A 173 41.12 -21.01 1.16
C THR A 173 42.58 -21.18 0.79
N SER A 174 43.32 -21.93 1.60
CA SER A 174 44.63 -22.42 1.22
C SER A 174 44.43 -23.28 -0.03
N SER A 175 44.82 -22.70 -1.16
CA SER A 175 44.73 -23.30 -2.48
C SER A 175 45.47 -24.64 -2.50
N THR A 176 44.73 -25.74 -2.40
CA THR A 176 45.17 -27.04 -2.89
C THR A 176 44.29 -27.39 -4.08
N PRO A 177 44.85 -27.51 -5.30
CA PRO A 177 44.09 -27.83 -6.50
C PRO A 177 43.73 -29.33 -6.48
N SER A 178 42.50 -29.64 -6.11
CA SER A 178 41.93 -30.99 -6.25
C SER A 178 40.61 -30.89 -7.00
N ALA A 179 40.53 -31.65 -8.10
CA ALA A 179 39.45 -31.62 -9.09
C ALA A 179 38.04 -31.90 -8.50
N PRO A 180 36.96 -31.31 -9.05
CA PRO A 180 35.62 -31.46 -8.50
C PRO A 180 34.91 -32.72 -9.01
N THR A 181 34.45 -33.55 -8.07
CA THR A 181 33.40 -34.55 -8.29
C THR A 181 32.12 -34.11 -7.55
N ASN A 182 31.13 -33.75 -8.35
CA ASN A 182 29.67 -33.82 -8.18
C ASN A 182 28.93 -33.38 -6.89
N SER A 183 28.00 -32.45 -7.16
CA SER A 183 26.60 -32.41 -6.74
C SER A 183 26.27 -32.58 -5.25
N SER A 184 25.96 -31.46 -4.60
CA SER A 184 25.03 -31.46 -3.48
C SER A 184 23.97 -30.37 -3.66
N GLN A 185 22.75 -30.85 -3.67
CA GLN A 185 21.49 -30.19 -3.97
C GLN A 185 21.03 -29.45 -2.70
N PHE A 186 21.18 -28.13 -2.65
CA PHE A 186 20.70 -27.32 -1.51
C PHE A 186 19.16 -27.27 -1.48
N HIS A 187 18.56 -28.11 -0.64
CA HIS A 187 17.13 -28.06 -0.28
C HIS A 187 16.91 -27.05 0.87
N GLY A 188 17.11 -25.77 0.57
CA GLY A 188 16.74 -24.66 1.46
C GLY A 188 15.45 -24.00 0.99
N GLY A 189 14.36 -24.77 0.90
CA GLY A 189 13.05 -24.29 0.44
C GLY A 189 12.40 -23.38 1.47
N MET A 190 12.82 -22.12 1.54
CA MET A 190 12.06 -21.07 2.23
C MET A 190 10.77 -20.89 1.44
N ARG A 191 9.71 -21.53 1.94
CA ARG A 191 8.36 -21.54 1.35
C ARG A 191 7.76 -20.13 1.43
N ILE A 192 8.03 -19.29 0.43
CA ILE A 192 7.35 -18.00 0.17
C ILE A 192 5.94 -18.31 -0.39
N VAL A 193 5.11 -19.04 0.35
CA VAL A 193 3.74 -19.40 -0.07
C VAL A 193 2.70 -18.48 0.58
N SER A 194 3.07 -17.59 1.49
CA SER A 194 2.11 -16.77 2.23
C SER A 194 1.72 -15.45 1.55
N SER A 195 2.57 -14.84 0.70
CA SER A 195 2.26 -13.51 0.13
C SER A 195 1.16 -13.52 -0.93
N PHE A 196 0.98 -14.60 -1.69
CA PHE A 196 -0.09 -14.67 -2.69
C PHE A 196 -1.46 -14.92 -2.06
N GLN A 197 -1.53 -15.75 -1.01
CA GLN A 197 -2.77 -16.01 -0.28
C GLN A 197 -3.26 -14.77 0.47
N THR A 198 -2.35 -14.01 1.10
CA THR A 198 -2.70 -12.73 1.74
C THR A 198 -3.16 -11.66 0.73
N TYR A 199 -2.69 -11.73 -0.52
CA TYR A 199 -3.17 -10.87 -1.59
C TYR A 199 -4.61 -11.19 -1.98
N ILE A 200 -4.95 -12.49 -2.07
CA ILE A 200 -6.32 -12.96 -2.29
C ILE A 200 -7.21 -12.56 -1.11
N ASP A 201 -6.71 -12.62 0.12
CA ASP A 201 -7.47 -12.22 1.31
C ASP A 201 -7.71 -10.70 1.36
N LEU A 202 -6.73 -9.86 0.98
CA LEU A 202 -6.91 -8.41 0.83
C LEU A 202 -7.94 -8.07 -0.25
N TRP A 203 -7.93 -8.83 -1.36
CA TRP A 203 -8.88 -8.65 -2.45
C TRP A 203 -10.29 -9.09 -2.04
N LEU A 204 -10.44 -10.25 -1.40
CA LEU A 204 -11.71 -10.75 -0.88
C LEU A 204 -12.30 -9.83 0.20
N ILE A 205 -11.48 -9.25 1.07
CA ILE A 205 -11.92 -8.30 2.09
C ILE A 205 -12.35 -6.99 1.44
N PHE A 206 -11.69 -6.54 0.37
CA PHE A 206 -12.11 -5.36 -0.40
C PHE A 206 -13.49 -5.58 -1.06
N TYR A 207 -13.74 -6.77 -1.65
CA TYR A 207 -15.05 -7.13 -2.20
C TYR A 207 -16.12 -7.28 -1.12
N ALA A 208 -15.79 -7.85 0.04
CA ALA A 208 -16.69 -7.93 1.19
C ALA A 208 -17.03 -6.55 1.77
N PHE A 209 -16.09 -5.60 1.76
CA PHE A 209 -16.33 -4.22 2.23
C PHE A 209 -17.22 -3.41 1.27
N LEU A 210 -17.20 -3.74 -0.02
CA LEU A 210 -18.07 -3.15 -1.05
C LEU A 210 -19.45 -3.83 -1.14
N GLY A 211 -19.70 -4.89 -0.36
CA GLY A 211 -20.95 -5.65 -0.42
C GLY A 211 -21.16 -6.38 -1.75
N LEU A 212 -20.08 -6.67 -2.49
CA LEU A 212 -20.10 -7.33 -3.80
C LEU A 212 -19.88 -8.85 -3.72
N LEU A 213 -19.96 -9.41 -2.51
CA LEU A 213 -19.90 -10.85 -2.16
C LEU A 213 -21.06 -11.16 -1.22
#